data_AF-A0AAD4VLI1-F1
#
_entry.id   AF-A0AAD4VLI1-F1
#
_cell.length_a   1.000
_cell.length_b   1.000
_cell.length_c   1.000
_cell.angle_alpha   90.00
_cell.angle_beta   90.00
_cell.angle_gamma   90.00
#
_symmetry.space_group_name_H-M   'P 1'
#
loop_
_entity.id
_entity.type
_entity.pdbx_description
1 polymer ?
#
loop_
_entity_poly.entity_id
_entity_poly.type
_entity_poly.pdbx_seq_one_letter_code
_entity_poly.pdbx_strand_id
1 'polypeptide(L)'
;MGSIQNTVYYCCVSRENRILYVYSGGDGEIENLATLCLEKTTPFHRWYFETMGKRTYGFLIEDGYIYFIIVDESLGNPGVLQFLEHLRDEFKKVARKGSRGNFLVFARIGLRQLRVVEEGEDCG
;
A
#
# COMPACT_ATOMS: atom_id res chain seq x y z
N MET A 1 -24.06 -0.55 -8.48
CA MET A 1 -23.27 -0.08 -7.31
C MET A 1 -22.02 -0.93 -7.24
N GLY A 2 -20.95 -0.54 -7.94
CA GLY A 2 -19.69 -1.29 -7.94
C GLY A 2 -18.92 -0.95 -6.67
N SER A 3 -18.88 -1.89 -5.72
CA SER A 3 -18.09 -1.72 -4.50
C SER A 3 -16.62 -1.49 -4.87
N ILE A 4 -16.05 -0.41 -4.34
CA ILE A 4 -14.62 -0.05 -4.43
C ILE A 4 -13.73 -1.23 -3.94
N GLN A 5 -14.31 -2.10 -3.11
CA GLN A 5 -13.73 -3.37 -2.64
C GLN A 5 -13.41 -4.37 -3.76
N ASN A 6 -14.02 -4.27 -4.94
CA ASN A 6 -13.74 -5.13 -6.08
C ASN A 6 -12.62 -4.61 -6.98
N THR A 7 -12.11 -3.40 -6.70
CA THR A 7 -11.10 -2.75 -7.55
C THR A 7 -9.72 -2.74 -6.89
N VAL A 8 -9.63 -2.73 -5.55
CA VAL A 8 -8.35 -2.81 -4.83
C VAL A 8 -8.11 -4.23 -4.35
N TYR A 9 -7.22 -4.94 -5.03
CA TYR A 9 -6.86 -6.32 -4.69
C TYR A 9 -5.89 -6.39 -3.51
N TYR A 10 -4.94 -5.44 -3.46
CA TYR A 10 -3.89 -5.43 -2.44
C TYR A 10 -3.31 -4.03 -2.24
N CYS A 11 -2.87 -3.73 -1.03
CA CYS A 11 -2.14 -2.51 -0.72
C CYS A 11 -1.17 -2.78 0.42
N CYS A 12 0.06 -2.31 0.33
CA CYS A 12 0.98 -2.37 1.45
C CYS A 12 1.80 -1.11 1.57
N VAL A 13 2.29 -0.86 2.77
CA VAL A 13 3.26 0.19 3.06
C VAL A 13 4.45 -0.50 3.67
N SER A 14 5.61 -0.36 3.03
CA SER A 14 6.87 -0.86 3.52
C SER A 14 7.89 0.28 3.69
N ARG A 15 8.90 0.05 4.51
CA ARG A 15 10.03 0.96 4.72
C ARG A 15 11.28 0.12 4.73
N GLU A 16 12.24 0.44 3.87
CA GLU A 16 13.57 -0.19 3.86
C GLU A 16 13.50 -1.74 3.95
N ASN A 17 12.68 -2.35 3.09
CA ASN A 17 12.40 -3.79 3.03
C ASN A 17 11.55 -4.39 4.17
N ARG A 18 11.03 -3.58 5.10
CA ARG A 18 10.10 -4.01 6.15
C ARG A 18 8.67 -3.61 5.81
N ILE A 19 7.75 -4.56 5.74
CA ILE A 19 6.32 -4.27 5.56
C ILE A 19 5.76 -3.81 6.91
N LEU A 20 5.22 -2.59 6.95
CA LEU A 20 4.57 -2.00 8.14
C LEU A 20 3.06 -2.29 8.13
N TYR A 21 2.45 -2.16 6.96
CA TYR A 21 1.01 -2.35 6.76
C TYR A 21 0.76 -3.20 5.54
N VAL A 22 -0.15 -4.15 5.67
CA VAL A 22 -0.62 -4.95 4.54
C VAL A 22 -2.12 -5.09 4.57
N TYR A 23 -2.74 -4.74 3.46
CA TYR A 23 -4.11 -5.02 3.09
C TYR A 23 -4.07 -6.05 1.97
N SER A 24 -4.67 -7.21 2.23
CA SER A 24 -4.90 -8.22 1.20
C SER A 24 -6.39 -8.51 1.16
N GLY A 25 -6.97 -8.57 -0.04
CA GLY A 25 -8.33 -9.05 -0.26
C GLY A 25 -8.54 -10.54 0.08
N GLY A 26 -7.50 -11.23 0.58
CA GLY A 26 -7.52 -12.66 0.90
C GLY A 26 -6.87 -13.53 -0.17
N ASP A 27 -6.20 -12.93 -1.15
CA ASP A 27 -5.52 -13.63 -2.24
C ASP A 27 -4.02 -13.74 -1.95
N GLY A 28 -3.55 -14.96 -1.68
CA GLY A 28 -2.15 -15.23 -1.36
C GLY A 28 -1.22 -15.10 -2.57
N GLU A 29 -1.73 -15.25 -3.80
CA GLU A 29 -0.91 -15.08 -5.00
C GLU A 29 -0.53 -13.61 -5.19
N ILE A 30 -1.47 -12.71 -4.89
CA ILE A 30 -1.22 -11.26 -4.93
C ILE A 30 -0.18 -10.83 -3.89
N GLU A 31 -0.22 -11.39 -2.68
CA GLU A 31 0.75 -11.10 -1.62
C GLU A 31 2.18 -11.57 -1.99
N ASN A 32 2.29 -12.73 -2.65
CA ASN A 32 3.56 -13.23 -3.17
C ASN A 32 4.09 -12.35 -4.32
N LEU A 33 3.21 -11.95 -5.24
CA LEU A 33 3.56 -11.04 -6.34
C LEU A 33 4.00 -9.67 -5.82
N ALA A 34 3.33 -9.15 -4.80
CA ALA A 34 3.70 -7.89 -4.14
C ALA A 34 5.11 -7.95 -3.57
N THR A 35 5.47 -9.07 -2.95
CA THR A 35 6.81 -9.30 -2.37
C THR A 35 7.88 -9.26 -3.46
N LEU A 36 7.66 -9.97 -4.57
CA LEU A 36 8.56 -9.96 -5.73
C LEU A 36 8.70 -8.55 -6.34
N CYS A 37 7.60 -7.81 -6.41
CA CYS A 37 7.59 -6.42 -6.88
C CYS A 37 8.40 -5.50 -5.95
N LEU A 38 8.26 -5.67 -4.63
CA LEU A 38 9.01 -4.91 -3.63
C LEU A 38 10.52 -5.18 -3.71
N GLU A 39 10.94 -6.45 -3.90
CA GLU A 39 12.36 -6.79 -4.08
C GLU A 39 12.96 -6.15 -5.34
N LYS A 40 12.17 -6.02 -6.41
CA LYS A 40 12.58 -5.33 -7.64
C LYS A 40 12.42 -3.82 -7.58
N THR A 41 11.75 -3.29 -6.56
CA THR A 41 11.46 -1.86 -6.47
C THR A 41 12.76 -1.10 -6.25
N THR A 42 13.10 -0.26 -7.22
CA THR A 42 14.28 0.60 -7.11
C THR A 42 13.96 1.83 -6.26
N PRO A 43 14.78 2.18 -5.26
CA PRO A 43 14.50 3.30 -4.35
C PRO A 43 14.65 4.69 -4.99
N PHE A 44 14.98 4.76 -6.29
CA PHE A 44 15.34 5.99 -6.99
C PHE A 44 14.16 6.73 -7.63
N HIS A 45 13.00 6.09 -7.79
CA HIS A 45 11.83 6.71 -8.41
C HIS A 45 10.85 7.27 -7.36
N ARG A 46 10.29 8.45 -7.61
CA ARG A 46 9.32 9.10 -6.71
C ARG A 46 7.96 8.40 -6.71
N TRP A 47 7.49 7.97 -7.87
CA TRP A 47 6.36 7.07 -8.05
C TRP A 47 6.39 6.50 -9.47
N TYR A 48 5.84 5.30 -9.65
CA TYR A 48 5.64 4.70 -10.96
C TYR A 48 4.41 3.79 -10.96
N PHE A 49 3.81 3.63 -12.13
CA PHE A 49 2.70 2.73 -12.36
C PHE A 49 3.14 1.69 -13.36
N GLU A 50 2.97 0.43 -13.00
CA GLU A 50 3.19 -0.69 -13.90
C GLU A 50 1.83 -1.33 -14.15
N THR A 51 1.46 -1.56 -15.41
CA THR A 51 0.20 -2.25 -15.73
C THR A 51 0.56 -3.56 -16.38
N MET A 52 0.17 -4.68 -15.75
CA MET A 52 0.43 -6.03 -16.26
C MET A 52 -0.90 -6.76 -16.43
N GLY A 53 -1.28 -6.95 -17.69
CA GLY A 53 -2.56 -7.55 -18.05
C GLY A 53 -3.74 -6.69 -17.61
N LYS A 54 -4.55 -7.20 -16.70
CA LYS A 54 -5.76 -6.54 -16.17
C LYS A 54 -5.56 -5.83 -14.83
N ARG A 55 -4.31 -5.73 -14.38
CA ARG A 55 -3.94 -5.23 -13.06
C ARG A 55 -2.97 -4.08 -13.19
N THR A 56 -3.20 -3.03 -12.43
CA THR A 56 -2.32 -1.88 -12.30
C THR A 56 -1.67 -1.88 -10.92
N TYR A 57 -0.35 -1.81 -10.94
CA TYR A 57 0.56 -1.81 -9.82
C TYR A 57 1.06 -0.39 -9.63
N GLY A 58 0.64 0.26 -8.55
CA GLY A 58 1.11 1.59 -8.21
C GLY A 58 2.18 1.53 -7.14
N PHE A 59 3.29 2.21 -7.37
CA PHE A 59 4.38 2.37 -6.43
C PHE A 59 4.57 3.87 -6.18
N LEU A 60 4.58 4.27 -4.93
CA LEU A 60 4.86 5.63 -4.48
C LEU A 60 5.95 5.55 -3.42
N ILE A 61 7.06 6.25 -3.62
CA ILE A 61 8.19 6.23 -2.70
C ILE A 61 8.39 7.66 -2.20
N GLU A 62 8.21 7.87 -0.90
CA GLU A 62 8.40 9.18 -0.28
C GLU A 62 9.02 9.02 1.11
N ASP A 63 10.08 9.78 1.40
CA ASP A 63 10.72 9.82 2.74
C ASP A 63 11.22 8.44 3.23
N GLY A 64 11.58 7.55 2.28
CA GLY A 64 11.99 6.17 2.58
C GLY A 64 10.84 5.17 2.81
N TYR A 65 9.59 5.62 2.72
CA TYR A 65 8.40 4.76 2.73
C TYR A 65 7.98 4.43 1.30
N ILE A 66 7.68 3.17 1.07
CA ILE A 66 7.19 2.61 -0.18
C ILE A 66 5.71 2.27 0.02
N TYR A 67 4.84 2.99 -0.65
CA TYR A 67 3.41 2.74 -0.72
C TYR A 67 3.14 1.98 -2.01
N PHE A 68 2.66 0.76 -1.88
CA PHE A 68 2.38 -0.13 -2.98
C PHE A 68 0.90 -0.49 -3.00
N ILE A 69 0.32 -0.57 -4.20
CA ILE A 69 -1.07 -0.94 -4.40
C ILE A 69 -1.23 -1.73 -5.68
N ILE A 70 -2.12 -2.72 -5.65
CA ILE A 70 -2.56 -3.50 -6.81
C ILE A 70 -4.05 -3.28 -6.94
N VAL A 71 -4.43 -2.71 -8.06
CA VAL A 71 -5.81 -2.50 -8.43
C VAL A 71 -6.12 -3.09 -9.79
N ASP A 72 -7.40 -3.18 -10.10
CA ASP A 72 -7.86 -3.47 -11.45
C ASP A 72 -7.56 -2.30 -12.39
N GLU A 73 -7.24 -2.60 -13.66
CA GLU A 73 -6.97 -1.56 -14.67
C GLU A 73 -8.12 -0.55 -14.80
N SER A 74 -9.35 -0.97 -14.46
CA SER A 74 -10.56 -0.15 -14.48
C SER A 74 -10.53 1.08 -13.57
N LEU A 75 -9.68 1.11 -12.54
CA LEU A 75 -9.51 2.29 -11.68
C LEU A 75 -8.76 3.43 -12.40
N GLY A 76 -7.90 3.08 -13.38
CA GLY A 76 -7.03 3.98 -14.11
C GLY A 76 -5.88 4.57 -13.28
N ASN A 77 -4.75 4.88 -13.95
CA ASN A 77 -3.55 5.48 -13.34
C ASN A 77 -3.83 6.71 -12.43
N PRO A 78 -4.65 7.71 -12.82
CA PRO A 78 -4.91 8.85 -11.94
C PRO A 78 -5.66 8.47 -10.66
N GLY A 79 -6.56 7.49 -10.72
CA GLY A 79 -7.25 6.96 -9.53
C GLY A 79 -6.28 6.27 -8.57
N VAL A 80 -5.32 5.52 -9.12
CA VAL A 80 -4.28 4.85 -8.33
C VAL A 80 -3.37 5.87 -7.63
N LEU A 81 -2.90 6.87 -8.37
CA LEU A 81 -2.06 7.93 -7.80
C LEU A 81 -2.79 8.66 -6.67
N GLN A 82 -4.04 9.08 -6.91
CA GLN A 82 -4.84 9.79 -5.92
C GLN A 82 -5.05 8.96 -4.65
N PHE A 83 -5.25 7.65 -4.78
CA PHE A 83 -5.37 6.75 -3.63
C PHE A 83 -4.06 6.65 -2.84
N LEU A 84 -2.92 6.45 -3.53
CA LEU A 84 -1.61 6.40 -2.89
C LEU A 84 -1.26 7.72 -2.19
N GLU A 85 -1.56 8.86 -2.81
CA GLU A 85 -1.34 10.18 -2.21
C GLU A 85 -2.20 10.39 -0.95
N HIS A 86 -3.46 9.92 -0.98
CA HIS A 86 -4.35 9.99 0.16
C HIS A 86 -3.88 9.08 1.30
N LEU A 87 -3.46 7.85 0.98
CA LEU A 87 -2.88 6.91 1.92
C LEU A 87 -1.64 7.52 2.59
N ARG A 88 -0.73 8.09 1.81
CA ARG A 88 0.45 8.81 2.28
C ARG A 88 0.08 9.97 3.19
N ASP A 89 -0.86 10.83 2.80
CA ASP A 89 -1.22 12.02 3.59
C ASP A 89 -1.81 11.63 4.96
N GLU A 90 -2.68 10.61 4.97
CA GLU A 90 -3.23 10.06 6.19
C GLU A 90 -2.16 9.36 7.05
N PHE A 91 -1.23 8.61 6.43
CA PHE A 91 -0.09 8.01 7.11
C PHE A 91 0.81 9.09 7.75
N LYS A 92 1.12 10.16 7.01
CA LYS A 92 1.94 11.29 7.49
C LYS A 92 1.25 12.02 8.64
N LYS A 93 -0.07 12.17 8.60
CA LYS A 93 -0.87 12.73 9.70
C LYS A 93 -0.78 11.89 10.97
N VAL A 94 -0.88 10.56 10.88
CA VAL A 94 -0.76 9.69 12.08
C VAL A 94 0.68 9.60 12.57
N ALA A 95 1.67 9.49 11.68
CA ALA A 95 3.09 9.45 12.02
C ALA A 95 3.52 10.72 12.77
N ARG A 96 3.05 11.91 12.36
CA ARG A 96 3.33 13.17 13.05
C ARG A 96 2.65 13.30 14.42
N LYS A 97 1.56 12.58 14.66
CA LYS A 97 0.75 12.71 15.87
C LYS A 97 1.20 11.79 17.01
N GLY A 98 2.22 10.93 16.79
CA GLY A 98 2.92 10.16 17.83
C GLY A 98 2.03 9.25 18.68
N SER A 99 0.79 9.01 18.25
CA SER A 99 -0.24 8.33 19.03
C SER A 99 -0.62 7.06 18.29
N ARG A 100 -0.88 5.99 19.05
CA ARG A 100 -1.29 4.62 18.69
C ARG A 100 -2.52 4.50 17.76
N GLY A 101 -2.86 5.51 16.96
CA GLY A 101 -3.97 5.58 16.02
C GLY A 101 -3.71 4.90 14.67
N ASN A 102 -2.86 3.87 14.67
CA ASN A 102 -2.42 3.15 13.48
C ASN A 102 -3.56 2.54 12.66
N PHE A 103 -4.66 2.22 13.37
CA PHE A 103 -5.81 1.54 12.82
C PHE A 103 -6.75 2.45 12.00
N LEU A 104 -6.68 3.78 12.17
CA LEU A 104 -7.68 4.70 11.60
C LEU A 104 -7.37 5.20 10.19
N VAL A 105 -6.11 5.17 9.74
CA VAL A 105 -5.74 5.60 8.37
C VAL A 105 -6.53 4.83 7.33
N PHE A 106 -6.56 3.50 7.48
CA PHE A 106 -7.16 2.59 6.51
C PHE A 106 -8.69 2.50 6.65
N ALA A 107 -9.21 2.63 7.87
CA ALA A 107 -10.64 2.80 8.12
C ALA A 107 -11.19 4.06 7.43
N ARG A 108 -10.39 5.14 7.34
CA ARG A 108 -10.78 6.39 6.64
C ARG A 108 -10.77 6.26 5.12
N ILE A 109 -9.90 5.43 4.54
CA ILE A 109 -9.91 5.11 3.11
C ILE A 109 -10.79 3.89 2.77
N GLY A 110 -11.58 3.39 3.72
CA GLY A 110 -12.62 2.37 3.48
C GLY A 110 -12.13 0.93 3.40
N LEU A 111 -10.88 0.64 3.80
CA LEU A 111 -10.30 -0.70 3.81
C LEU A 111 -10.55 -1.36 5.18
N ARG A 112 -11.29 -2.48 5.21
CA ARG A 112 -11.79 -3.11 6.44
C ARG A 112 -10.89 -4.21 7.02
N GLN A 113 -9.89 -4.70 6.28
CA GLN A 113 -9.07 -5.87 6.64
C GLN A 113 -7.58 -5.58 6.49
N LEU A 114 -7.04 -4.71 7.35
CA LEU A 114 -5.62 -4.42 7.39
C LEU A 114 -4.94 -5.21 8.51
N ARG A 115 -3.87 -5.93 8.18
CA ARG A 115 -2.93 -6.46 9.17
C ARG A 115 -1.84 -5.43 9.41
N VAL A 116 -1.77 -4.94 10.64
CA VAL A 116 -0.61 -4.20 11.14
C VAL A 116 0.47 -5.24 11.40
N VAL A 117 1.59 -5.14 10.72
CA VAL A 117 2.77 -5.92 11.07
C VAL A 117 3.42 -5.12 12.18
N GLU A 118 3.14 -5.49 13.44
CA GLU A 118 3.85 -4.90 14.56
C GLU A 118 5.35 -5.20 14.37
N GLU A 119 6.17 -4.15 14.45
CA GLU A 119 7.62 -4.33 14.47
C GLU A 119 7.94 -5.20 15.68
N GLY A 120 8.32 -6.45 15.42
CA GLY A 120 9.09 -7.22 16.37
C GLY A 120 10.38 -6.44 16.60
N GLU A 121 10.50 -5.90 17.82
CA GLU A 121 11.77 -5.40 18.35
C GLU A 121 12.76 -6.56 18.30
N ASP A 122 13.55 -6.63 17.23
CA ASP A 122 14.71 -7.53 17.17
C ASP A 122 15.79 -6.90 18.05
N CYS A 123 15.76 -7.25 19.34
CA CYS A 123 16.88 -7.08 20.23
C CYS A 123 18.01 -8.01 19.76
N GLY A 124 19.03 -7.43 19.11
CA GLY A 124 20.29 -8.12 18.75
C GLY A 124 21.49 -7.20 18.88
#